data_AF-A0AAV6ARD9-F1
#
_entry.id   AF-A0AAV6ARD9-F1
#
_cell.length_a   1.000
_cell.length_b   1.000
_cell.length_c   1.000
_cell.angle_alpha   90.00
_cell.angle_beta   90.00
_cell.angle_gamma   90.00
#
_symmetry.space_group_name_H-M   'P 1'
#
loop_
_entity.id
_entity.type
_entity.pdbx_description
1 polymer ?
#
loop_
_entity_poly.entity_id
_entity_poly.type
_entity_poly.pdbx_seq_one_letter_code
_entity_poly.pdbx_strand_id
1 'polypeptide(L)'
;LVHMVRLMERNPGVGLIQVPPTPVNRETLFGRIQQFAAGAYGNMFATGLNWWQAGEGNYWGHNAIIRIRPFVEHCRLPVLSGKEPLGGAILSHDFVEAALMRRAGWTVWLASELDGSYEETPPTLIDHAARDRRWCQGNLQHMRLIGTRGLNAISRLHLLMGIMSYLASPLWILLLLFSTLEAARAAILGPVYFDPEGSLFPVWQISTTTRTLTLYLVTLGMLLAPKLLAVVAQAASGKLSRFGGAGRLTASVLLEALFSMLLAPIMAVLQTRFVMSILAGRKITWAAQQRKDATTTLSDAVRRHGGSTALGIVWGAVAYRYMPEFFWWLTPVLAGLVLSIPLSILSSRPDIGRAARALGLFLIPEEIDPPQVLERLPRFRAALHAQRERGSGLERLLLDPQARQIHLELLPDAAEDDPLHRHHLTGLRLKARLRGVDALTRKERMEVMLDRFTLEALAHELGAAEQPAGEGEAVPLLTALRPSL
;
A
#
# COMPACT_ATOMS: atom_id res chain seq x y z
N LEU A 1 -16.79 -14.40 -3.69
CA LEU A 1 -17.95 -13.96 -2.85
C LEU A 1 -18.85 -15.12 -2.42
N VAL A 2 -19.58 -15.80 -3.31
CA VAL A 2 -20.54 -16.87 -2.92
C VAL A 2 -19.88 -17.98 -2.08
N HIS A 3 -18.65 -18.36 -2.40
CA HIS A 3 -17.90 -19.33 -1.59
C HIS A 3 -17.63 -18.80 -0.16
N MET A 4 -17.22 -17.55 -0.01
CA MET A 4 -16.99 -16.92 1.30
C MET A 4 -18.28 -16.83 2.12
N VAL A 5 -19.41 -16.52 1.49
CA VAL A 5 -20.74 -16.55 2.15
C VAL A 5 -21.02 -17.97 2.66
N ARG A 6 -20.84 -19.00 1.83
CA ARG A 6 -21.05 -20.40 2.25
C ARG A 6 -20.12 -20.80 3.41
N LEU A 7 -18.85 -20.36 3.39
CA LEU A 7 -17.93 -20.61 4.49
C LEU A 7 -18.40 -19.94 5.78
N MET A 8 -18.84 -18.69 5.71
CA MET A 8 -19.32 -17.93 6.87
C MET A 8 -20.64 -18.50 7.43
N GLU A 9 -21.55 -18.95 6.58
CA GLU A 9 -22.80 -19.61 7.00
C GLU A 9 -22.55 -20.97 7.67
N ARG A 10 -21.59 -21.75 7.14
CA ARG A 10 -21.22 -23.05 7.72
C ARG A 10 -20.42 -22.96 9.01
N ASN A 11 -19.84 -21.80 9.31
CA ASN A 11 -18.99 -21.60 10.48
C ASN A 11 -19.48 -20.40 11.30
N PRO A 12 -20.50 -20.60 12.17
CA PRO A 12 -21.14 -19.52 12.91
C PRO A 12 -20.22 -18.73 13.86
N GLY A 13 -19.05 -19.26 14.21
CA GLY A 13 -18.04 -18.57 15.03
C GLY A 13 -17.09 -17.66 14.25
N VAL A 14 -17.19 -17.61 12.92
CA VAL A 14 -16.32 -16.79 12.06
C VAL A 14 -16.91 -15.40 11.89
N GLY A 15 -16.16 -14.39 12.34
CA GLY A 15 -16.56 -12.98 12.25
C GLY A 15 -16.06 -12.30 10.96
N LEU A 16 -14.92 -12.76 10.44
CA LEU A 16 -14.26 -12.16 9.27
C LEU A 16 -13.53 -13.23 8.46
N ILE A 17 -13.64 -13.16 7.13
CA ILE A 17 -12.85 -13.98 6.20
C ILE A 17 -12.14 -13.05 5.21
N GLN A 18 -10.81 -13.02 5.27
CA GLN A 18 -9.92 -12.27 4.38
C GLN A 18 -9.44 -13.17 3.25
N VAL A 19 -9.54 -12.70 2.00
CA VAL A 19 -8.92 -13.35 0.83
C VAL A 19 -7.70 -12.52 0.40
N PRO A 20 -6.50 -13.10 0.27
CA PRO A 20 -5.35 -12.37 -0.22
C PRO A 20 -5.60 -11.77 -1.62
N PRO A 21 -5.28 -10.48 -1.85
CA PRO A 21 -5.32 -9.90 -3.19
C PRO A 21 -4.18 -10.43 -4.06
N THR A 22 -4.48 -10.76 -5.31
CA THR A 22 -3.48 -10.97 -6.37
C THR A 22 -3.25 -9.66 -7.13
N PRO A 23 -2.03 -9.10 -7.11
CA PRO A 23 -1.70 -7.94 -7.92
C PRO A 23 -1.76 -8.26 -9.42
N VAL A 24 -2.46 -7.42 -10.19
CA VAL A 24 -2.64 -7.57 -11.64
C VAL A 24 -2.61 -6.21 -12.35
N ASN A 25 -2.62 -6.25 -13.69
CA ASN A 25 -2.77 -5.08 -14.58
C ASN A 25 -1.71 -3.99 -14.39
N ARG A 26 -0.44 -4.37 -14.24
CA ARG A 26 0.68 -3.40 -14.21
C ARG A 26 1.57 -3.53 -15.44
N GLU A 27 1.89 -2.38 -16.05
CA GLU A 27 2.75 -2.33 -17.24
C GLU A 27 4.16 -1.86 -16.92
N THR A 28 4.33 -1.01 -15.91
CA THR A 28 5.65 -0.56 -15.44
C THR A 28 6.51 -1.73 -14.98
N LEU A 29 7.82 -1.69 -15.23
CA LEU A 29 8.73 -2.76 -14.78
C LEU A 29 8.63 -2.99 -13.26
N PHE A 30 8.54 -1.92 -12.47
CA PHE A 30 8.34 -1.97 -11.01
C PHE A 30 7.03 -2.68 -10.62
N GLY A 31 5.92 -2.31 -11.26
CA GLY A 31 4.63 -2.93 -11.04
C GLY A 31 4.62 -4.41 -11.41
N ARG A 32 5.23 -4.77 -12.56
CA ARG A 32 5.38 -6.16 -13.01
C ARG A 32 6.22 -7.01 -12.07
N ILE A 33 7.33 -6.49 -11.57
CA ILE A 33 8.18 -7.21 -10.60
C ILE A 33 7.39 -7.48 -9.32
N GLN A 34 6.63 -6.50 -8.80
CA GLN A 34 5.75 -6.70 -7.64
C GLN A 34 4.67 -7.74 -7.91
N GLN A 35 4.02 -7.68 -9.09
CA GLN A 35 2.96 -8.62 -9.43
C GLN A 35 3.50 -10.05 -9.54
N PHE A 36 4.67 -10.20 -10.17
CA PHE A 36 5.36 -11.48 -10.29
C PHE A 36 5.75 -12.02 -8.92
N ALA A 37 6.36 -11.21 -8.06
CA ALA A 37 6.74 -11.63 -6.72
C ALA A 37 5.52 -12.10 -5.90
N ALA A 38 4.40 -11.36 -5.98
CA ALA A 38 3.17 -11.75 -5.32
C ALA A 38 2.56 -13.04 -5.91
N GLY A 39 2.51 -13.19 -7.22
CA GLY A 39 1.98 -14.41 -7.86
C GLY A 39 2.87 -15.65 -7.65
N ALA A 40 4.19 -15.49 -7.69
CA ALA A 40 5.14 -16.59 -7.56
C ALA A 40 5.30 -17.07 -6.10
N TYR A 41 5.37 -16.12 -5.16
CA TYR A 41 5.71 -16.42 -3.76
C TYR A 41 4.54 -16.24 -2.78
N GLY A 42 3.55 -15.40 -3.14
CA GLY A 42 2.49 -14.95 -2.24
C GLY A 42 1.61 -16.08 -1.72
N ASN A 43 1.25 -17.06 -2.55
CA ASN A 43 0.42 -18.19 -2.10
C ASN A 43 1.13 -19.03 -1.04
N MET A 44 2.44 -19.26 -1.19
CA MET A 44 3.21 -20.00 -0.20
C MET A 44 3.30 -19.21 1.11
N PHE A 45 3.55 -17.90 1.03
CA PHE A 45 3.54 -17.00 2.18
C PHE A 45 2.18 -17.01 2.89
N ALA A 46 1.07 -16.81 2.15
CA ALA A 46 -0.28 -16.75 2.70
C ALA A 46 -0.72 -18.08 3.32
N THR A 47 -0.38 -19.21 2.69
CA THR A 47 -0.67 -20.55 3.22
C THR A 47 0.09 -20.81 4.52
N GLY A 48 1.39 -20.49 4.56
CA GLY A 48 2.18 -20.60 5.79
C GLY A 48 1.66 -19.67 6.89
N LEU A 49 1.27 -18.45 6.53
CA LEU A 49 0.70 -17.48 7.45
C LEU A 49 -0.63 -17.97 8.05
N ASN A 50 -1.51 -18.54 7.21
CA ASN A 50 -2.77 -19.13 7.64
C ASN A 50 -2.55 -20.32 8.60
N TRP A 51 -1.59 -21.19 8.28
CA TRP A 51 -1.23 -22.34 9.12
C TRP A 51 -0.80 -21.92 10.53
N TRP A 52 0.09 -20.92 10.65
CA TRP A 52 0.58 -20.46 11.95
C TRP A 52 -0.47 -19.68 12.78
N GLN A 53 -1.48 -19.10 12.12
CA GLN A 53 -2.48 -18.26 12.79
C GLN A 53 -3.74 -19.03 13.21
N ALA A 54 -4.07 -20.16 12.58
CA ALA A 54 -5.10 -21.10 13.03
C ALA A 54 -6.45 -20.47 13.47
N GLY A 55 -6.97 -19.50 12.70
CA GLY A 55 -8.24 -18.80 13.00
C GLY A 55 -8.07 -17.49 13.81
N GLU A 56 -6.84 -17.15 14.16
CA GLU A 56 -6.40 -15.84 14.65
C GLU A 56 -5.83 -15.00 13.50
N GLY A 57 -6.50 -15.00 12.35
CA GLY A 57 -6.07 -14.27 11.16
C GLY A 57 -6.09 -12.74 11.32
N ASN A 58 -5.68 -12.04 10.27
CA ASN A 58 -5.70 -10.59 10.21
C ASN A 58 -6.59 -10.07 9.06
N TYR A 59 -6.91 -8.77 9.09
CA TYR A 59 -7.71 -8.07 8.09
C TYR A 59 -6.87 -7.00 7.41
N TRP A 60 -6.97 -6.91 6.08
CA TRP A 60 -6.17 -6.00 5.24
C TRP A 60 -7.03 -4.92 4.57
N GLY A 61 -8.20 -4.63 5.14
CA GLY A 61 -9.06 -3.51 4.72
C GLY A 61 -9.93 -3.75 3.49
N HIS A 62 -9.67 -4.80 2.70
CA HIS A 62 -10.43 -5.10 1.49
C HIS A 62 -10.38 -6.58 1.13
N ASN A 63 -11.17 -7.01 0.13
CA ASN A 63 -11.28 -8.41 -0.29
C ASN A 63 -11.65 -9.36 0.86
N ALA A 64 -12.56 -8.91 1.72
CA ALA A 64 -13.03 -9.67 2.86
C ALA A 64 -14.56 -9.70 2.91
N ILE A 65 -15.12 -10.71 3.59
CA ILE A 65 -16.51 -10.70 4.06
C ILE A 65 -16.50 -10.61 5.58
N ILE A 66 -17.43 -9.83 6.11
CA ILE A 66 -17.51 -9.51 7.52
C ILE A 66 -18.94 -9.77 7.99
N ARG A 67 -19.08 -10.39 9.16
CA ARG A 67 -20.37 -10.55 9.81
C ARG A 67 -20.76 -9.22 10.46
N ILE A 68 -21.80 -8.58 9.93
CA ILE A 68 -22.14 -7.18 10.24
C ILE A 68 -22.41 -6.97 11.74
N ARG A 69 -23.29 -7.79 12.33
CA ARG A 69 -23.69 -7.66 13.74
C ARG A 69 -22.50 -7.64 14.72
N PRO A 70 -21.63 -8.67 14.77
CA PRO A 70 -20.50 -8.64 15.69
C PRO A 70 -19.48 -7.54 15.36
N PHE A 71 -19.33 -7.17 14.09
CA PHE A 71 -18.45 -6.06 13.72
C PHE A 71 -18.95 -4.73 14.29
N VAL A 72 -20.24 -4.44 14.17
CA VAL A 72 -20.85 -3.23 14.73
C VAL A 72 -20.79 -3.25 16.27
N GLU A 73 -21.04 -4.39 16.90
CA GLU A 73 -21.05 -4.53 18.36
C GLU A 73 -19.64 -4.42 18.99
N HIS A 74 -18.57 -4.87 18.29
CA HIS A 74 -17.25 -5.07 18.91
C HIS A 74 -16.08 -4.32 18.25
N CYS A 75 -16.18 -3.99 16.96
CA CYS A 75 -15.06 -3.43 16.19
C CYS A 75 -15.07 -1.91 16.10
N ARG A 76 -15.87 -1.22 16.94
CA ARG A 76 -15.86 0.24 16.99
C ARG A 76 -14.47 0.76 17.39
N LEU A 77 -13.89 1.56 16.51
CA LEU A 77 -12.55 2.10 16.70
C LEU A 77 -12.55 3.28 17.67
N PRO A 78 -11.60 3.34 18.62
CA PRO A 78 -11.39 4.52 19.44
C PRO A 78 -10.68 5.61 18.64
N VAL A 79 -10.91 6.88 19.01
CA VAL A 79 -10.03 7.98 18.63
C VAL A 79 -8.88 8.03 19.63
N LEU A 80 -7.64 7.89 19.16
CA LEU A 80 -6.46 7.91 20.02
C LEU A 80 -6.26 9.31 20.59
N SER A 81 -6.03 9.40 21.91
CA SER A 81 -5.82 10.70 22.58
C SER A 81 -4.55 11.40 22.10
N GLY A 82 -4.50 12.74 22.22
CA GLY A 82 -3.33 13.54 21.82
C GLY A 82 -3.34 13.97 20.35
N LYS A 83 -2.27 14.65 19.93
CA LYS A 83 -2.16 15.22 18.57
C LYS A 83 -1.72 14.15 17.57
N GLU A 84 -2.20 14.28 16.33
CA GLU A 84 -1.63 13.58 15.18
C GLU A 84 -0.11 13.83 15.10
N PRO A 85 0.72 12.87 14.62
CA PRO A 85 0.36 11.68 13.85
C PRO A 85 0.12 10.38 14.67
N LEU A 86 0.46 10.37 15.97
CA LEU A 86 0.28 9.20 16.84
C LEU A 86 -1.05 9.22 17.63
N GLY A 87 -1.72 10.37 17.72
CA GLY A 87 -3.12 10.51 18.14
C GLY A 87 -4.08 10.56 16.94
N GLY A 88 -5.36 10.78 17.22
CA GLY A 88 -6.42 10.91 16.20
C GLY A 88 -7.00 9.59 15.73
N ALA A 89 -7.61 9.60 14.54
CA ALA A 89 -8.17 8.42 13.91
C ALA A 89 -7.07 7.39 13.58
N ILE A 90 -7.39 6.11 13.76
CA ILE A 90 -6.47 5.01 13.46
C ILE A 90 -6.44 4.82 11.94
N LEU A 91 -5.26 4.97 11.31
CA LEU A 91 -5.13 4.82 9.86
C LEU A 91 -5.18 3.35 9.43
N SER A 92 -4.34 2.50 10.04
CA SER A 92 -4.32 1.05 9.86
C SER A 92 -5.36 0.40 10.79
N HIS A 93 -6.62 0.77 10.57
CA HIS A 93 -7.76 0.36 11.37
C HIS A 93 -8.10 -1.12 11.22
N ASP A 94 -7.93 -1.64 10.00
CA ASP A 94 -8.13 -3.03 9.62
C ASP A 94 -7.50 -4.04 10.59
N PHE A 95 -6.22 -3.84 10.95
CA PHE A 95 -5.52 -4.70 11.91
C PHE A 95 -6.15 -4.65 13.31
N VAL A 96 -6.62 -3.47 13.70
CA VAL A 96 -7.25 -3.24 15.01
C VAL A 96 -8.64 -3.88 15.03
N GLU A 97 -9.42 -3.75 13.95
CA GLU A 97 -10.73 -4.37 13.82
C GLU A 97 -10.67 -5.89 13.87
N ALA A 98 -9.67 -6.52 13.22
CA ALA A 98 -9.42 -7.95 13.35
C ALA A 98 -9.08 -8.34 14.81
N ALA A 99 -8.22 -7.58 15.47
CA ALA A 99 -7.86 -7.80 16.86
C ALA A 99 -9.06 -7.65 17.82
N LEU A 100 -9.94 -6.69 17.55
CA LEU A 100 -11.18 -6.46 18.31
C LEU A 100 -12.20 -7.59 18.08
N MET A 101 -12.33 -8.06 16.83
CA MET A 101 -13.16 -9.21 16.48
C MET A 101 -12.67 -10.46 17.23
N ARG A 102 -11.35 -10.72 17.24
CA ARG A 102 -10.75 -11.81 18.02
C ARG A 102 -10.97 -11.67 19.52
N ARG A 103 -10.81 -10.46 20.07
CA ARG A 103 -11.09 -10.17 21.48
C ARG A 103 -12.54 -10.50 21.87
N ALA A 104 -13.48 -10.33 20.95
CA ALA A 104 -14.90 -10.66 21.17
C ALA A 104 -15.22 -12.15 21.01
N GLY A 105 -14.23 -13.02 20.77
CA GLY A 105 -14.40 -14.46 20.64
C GLY A 105 -14.57 -14.97 19.21
N TRP A 106 -14.77 -14.08 18.23
CA TRP A 106 -15.04 -14.42 16.83
C TRP A 106 -13.79 -14.69 16.01
N THR A 107 -13.66 -15.83 15.35
CA THR A 107 -12.43 -16.16 14.59
C THR A 107 -12.32 -15.31 13.33
N VAL A 108 -11.07 -15.04 12.94
CA VAL A 108 -10.71 -14.31 11.73
C VAL A 108 -9.94 -15.27 10.84
N TRP A 109 -10.44 -15.51 9.63
CA TRP A 109 -9.85 -16.51 8.72
C TRP A 109 -9.10 -15.84 7.58
N LEU A 110 -7.94 -16.38 7.25
CA LEU A 110 -7.22 -16.06 6.02
C LEU A 110 -7.46 -17.19 5.02
N ALA A 111 -8.40 -16.98 4.10
CA ALA A 111 -8.77 -17.97 3.09
C ALA A 111 -7.77 -17.94 1.92
N SER A 112 -6.56 -18.43 2.21
CA SER A 112 -5.41 -18.48 1.28
C SER A 112 -5.64 -19.31 0.01
N GLU A 113 -6.62 -20.21 0.07
CA GLU A 113 -7.01 -21.14 -0.99
C GLU A 113 -8.05 -20.56 -1.96
N LEU A 114 -8.63 -19.39 -1.65
CA LEU A 114 -9.61 -18.74 -2.50
C LEU A 114 -8.95 -17.82 -3.51
N ASP A 115 -9.18 -18.11 -4.79
CA ASP A 115 -8.82 -17.25 -5.90
C ASP A 115 -9.91 -16.19 -6.19
N GLY A 116 -9.68 -15.33 -7.20
CA GLY A 116 -10.68 -14.38 -7.67
C GLY A 116 -10.68 -13.02 -6.94
N SER A 117 -9.62 -12.75 -6.17
CA SER A 117 -9.37 -11.49 -5.48
C SER A 117 -8.22 -10.77 -6.17
N TYR A 118 -8.48 -9.60 -6.78
CA TYR A 118 -7.50 -8.89 -7.60
C TYR A 118 -7.33 -7.43 -7.15
N GLU A 119 -6.11 -6.90 -7.21
CA GLU A 119 -5.80 -5.50 -6.92
C GLU A 119 -4.77 -4.97 -7.92
N GLU A 120 -4.71 -3.65 -8.12
CA GLU A 120 -3.65 -3.02 -8.91
C GLU A 120 -2.69 -2.25 -7.97
N THR A 121 -1.45 -2.74 -7.81
CA THR A 121 -0.43 -2.18 -6.90
C THR A 121 0.12 -0.82 -7.33
N PRO A 122 0.90 -0.08 -6.54
CA PRO A 122 1.50 1.17 -7.01
C PRO A 122 2.42 0.96 -8.24
N PRO A 123 2.32 1.79 -9.28
CA PRO A 123 3.04 1.55 -10.54
C PRO A 123 4.52 1.96 -10.49
N THR A 124 4.93 2.81 -9.56
CA THR A 124 6.32 3.26 -9.44
C THR A 124 6.83 3.14 -8.01
N LEU A 125 8.16 3.17 -7.84
CA LEU A 125 8.79 3.22 -6.52
C LEU A 125 8.34 4.44 -5.70
N ILE A 126 8.16 5.59 -6.34
CA ILE A 126 7.71 6.81 -5.66
C ILE A 126 6.27 6.66 -5.16
N ASP A 127 5.38 6.07 -5.98
CA ASP A 127 3.99 5.81 -5.59
C ASP A 127 3.91 4.76 -4.48
N HIS A 128 4.75 3.73 -4.55
CA HIS A 128 4.88 2.73 -3.51
C HIS A 128 5.31 3.37 -2.19
N ALA A 129 6.37 4.18 -2.21
CA ALA A 129 6.84 4.90 -1.03
C ALA A 129 5.79 5.86 -0.46
N ALA A 130 4.97 6.49 -1.32
CA ALA A 130 3.88 7.35 -0.87
C ALA A 130 2.75 6.57 -0.18
N ARG A 131 2.38 5.39 -0.71
CA ARG A 131 1.44 4.46 -0.05
C ARG A 131 2.04 3.96 1.28
N ASP A 132 3.27 3.51 1.25
CA ASP A 132 3.98 2.91 2.40
C ASP A 132 4.14 3.91 3.55
N ARG A 133 4.35 5.21 3.26
CA ARG A 133 4.39 6.25 4.29
C ARG A 133 3.10 6.33 5.11
N ARG A 134 1.92 6.15 4.49
CA ARG A 134 0.63 6.16 5.20
C ARG A 134 0.49 4.93 6.10
N TRP A 135 0.90 3.77 5.60
CA TRP A 135 0.93 2.54 6.36
C TRP A 135 1.91 2.62 7.53
N CYS A 136 3.07 3.26 7.35
CA CYS A 136 4.04 3.51 8.42
C CYS A 136 3.39 4.27 9.59
N GLN A 137 2.67 5.36 9.32
CA GLN A 137 1.98 6.10 10.38
C GLN A 137 0.94 5.23 11.11
N GLY A 138 0.11 4.51 10.37
CA GLY A 138 -0.91 3.63 10.95
C GLY A 138 -0.30 2.51 11.81
N ASN A 139 0.77 1.88 11.34
CA ASN A 139 1.46 0.84 12.09
C ASN A 139 2.18 1.39 13.33
N LEU A 140 2.74 2.61 13.27
CA LEU A 140 3.32 3.25 14.46
C LEU A 140 2.25 3.63 15.50
N GLN A 141 1.00 3.92 15.09
CA GLN A 141 -0.11 4.10 16.04
C GLN A 141 -0.39 2.82 16.83
N HIS A 142 -0.12 1.62 16.27
CA HIS A 142 -0.34 0.35 16.96
C HIS A 142 0.51 0.16 18.22
N MET A 143 1.63 0.89 18.36
CA MET A 143 2.42 0.91 19.61
C MET A 143 1.58 1.29 20.83
N ARG A 144 0.52 2.09 20.63
CA ARG A 144 -0.41 2.51 21.69
C ARG A 144 -1.50 1.49 21.97
N LEU A 145 -1.69 0.52 21.09
CA LEU A 145 -2.79 -0.45 21.12
C LEU A 145 -2.33 -1.84 21.52
N ILE A 146 -1.05 -2.19 21.33
CA ILE A 146 -0.51 -3.53 21.63
C ILE A 146 -0.73 -3.97 23.10
N GLY A 147 -0.74 -3.01 24.04
CA GLY A 147 -1.00 -3.23 25.46
C GLY A 147 -2.48 -3.32 25.85
N THR A 148 -3.41 -3.26 24.90
CA THR A 148 -4.84 -3.30 25.19
C THR A 148 -5.22 -4.62 25.86
N ARG A 149 -5.99 -4.53 26.96
CA ARG A 149 -6.48 -5.69 27.71
C ARG A 149 -7.42 -6.54 26.85
N GLY A 150 -7.33 -7.85 27.00
CA GLY A 150 -8.18 -8.82 26.31
C GLY A 150 -7.77 -9.16 24.86
N LEU A 151 -6.76 -8.50 24.27
CA LEU A 151 -6.27 -8.91 22.95
C LEU A 151 -5.65 -10.32 23.00
N ASN A 152 -5.84 -11.09 21.92
CA ASN A 152 -5.17 -12.38 21.74
C ASN A 152 -3.66 -12.18 21.54
N ALA A 153 -2.83 -13.15 21.93
CA ALA A 153 -1.39 -13.12 21.72
C ALA A 153 -1.00 -12.99 20.23
N ILE A 154 -1.71 -13.69 19.34
CA ILE A 154 -1.46 -13.61 17.89
C ILE A 154 -1.84 -12.22 17.35
N SER A 155 -2.96 -11.63 17.80
CA SER A 155 -3.29 -10.24 17.42
C SER A 155 -2.22 -9.25 17.90
N ARG A 156 -1.65 -9.43 19.10
CA ARG A 156 -0.51 -8.62 19.55
C ARG A 156 0.71 -8.82 18.67
N LEU A 157 0.97 -10.06 18.25
CA LEU A 157 2.06 -10.37 17.33
C LEU A 157 1.85 -9.68 15.98
N HIS A 158 0.63 -9.62 15.44
CA HIS A 158 0.34 -8.86 14.22
C HIS A 158 0.62 -7.37 14.36
N LEU A 159 0.17 -6.76 15.46
CA LEU A 159 0.47 -5.35 15.74
C LEU A 159 1.98 -5.12 15.87
N LEU A 160 2.70 -6.03 16.55
CA LEU A 160 4.15 -5.97 16.68
C LEU A 160 4.87 -6.12 15.33
N MET A 161 4.45 -7.07 14.51
CA MET A 161 4.99 -7.26 13.15
C MET A 161 4.74 -6.02 12.28
N GLY A 162 3.57 -5.41 12.39
CA GLY A 162 3.23 -4.14 11.75
C GLY A 162 4.19 -3.03 12.16
N ILE A 163 4.42 -2.83 13.46
CA ILE A 163 5.39 -1.85 13.98
C ILE A 163 6.81 -2.16 13.47
N MET A 164 7.24 -3.42 13.58
CA MET A 164 8.60 -3.84 13.23
C MET A 164 8.87 -3.81 11.72
N SER A 165 7.85 -3.94 10.87
CA SER A 165 8.00 -3.77 9.43
C SER A 165 8.55 -2.39 9.03
N TYR A 166 8.42 -1.39 9.91
CA TYR A 166 8.98 -0.05 9.73
C TYR A 166 10.17 0.24 10.66
N LEU A 167 10.13 -0.19 11.93
CA LEU A 167 11.24 0.03 12.88
C LEU A 167 12.48 -0.82 12.58
N ALA A 168 12.35 -1.93 11.85
CA ALA A 168 13.51 -2.72 11.42
C ALA A 168 14.49 -1.91 10.55
N SER A 169 13.97 -1.02 9.70
CA SER A 169 14.79 -0.20 8.79
C SER A 169 15.78 0.74 9.49
N PRO A 170 15.38 1.60 10.46
CA PRO A 170 16.33 2.41 11.22
C PRO A 170 17.29 1.56 12.06
N LEU A 171 16.82 0.44 12.65
CA LEU A 171 17.68 -0.46 13.41
C LEU A 171 18.75 -1.12 12.52
N TRP A 172 18.39 -1.52 11.31
CA TRP A 172 19.32 -2.09 10.34
C TRP A 172 20.33 -1.05 9.83
N ILE A 173 19.91 0.19 9.58
CA ILE A 173 20.85 1.28 9.23
C ILE A 173 21.82 1.55 10.38
N LEU A 174 21.35 1.60 11.63
CA LEU A 174 22.22 1.76 12.79
C LEU A 174 23.21 0.60 12.92
N LEU A 175 22.76 -0.64 12.71
CA LEU A 175 23.63 -1.82 12.68
C LEU A 175 24.73 -1.67 11.62
N LEU A 176 24.39 -1.28 10.39
CA LEU A 176 25.36 -1.05 9.33
C LEU A 176 26.34 0.09 9.66
N LEU A 177 25.83 1.18 10.23
CA LEU A 177 26.64 2.32 10.63
C LEU A 177 27.64 1.94 11.71
N PHE A 178 27.19 1.29 12.79
CA PHE A 178 28.08 0.83 13.86
C PHE A 178 29.06 -0.24 13.39
N SER A 179 28.64 -1.14 12.50
CA SER A 179 29.54 -2.11 11.86
C SER A 179 30.62 -1.40 11.04
N THR A 180 30.27 -0.33 10.32
CA THR A 180 31.24 0.49 9.59
C THR A 180 32.18 1.23 10.52
N LEU A 181 31.68 1.81 11.62
CA LEU A 181 32.52 2.50 12.60
C LEU A 181 33.50 1.54 13.26
N GLU A 182 33.06 0.34 13.64
CA GLU A 182 33.94 -0.66 14.24
C GLU A 182 34.97 -1.19 13.22
N ALA A 183 34.57 -1.41 11.97
CA ALA A 183 35.52 -1.73 10.90
C ALA A 183 36.54 -0.61 10.67
N ALA A 184 36.13 0.66 10.78
CA ALA A 184 37.02 1.82 10.67
C ALA A 184 38.04 1.82 11.79
N ARG A 185 37.55 1.65 13.01
CA ARG A 185 38.35 1.60 14.22
C ARG A 185 39.38 0.48 14.15
N ALA A 186 38.95 -0.73 13.79
CA ALA A 186 39.83 -1.89 13.64
C ALA A 186 40.90 -1.66 12.56
N ALA A 187 40.54 -1.03 11.44
CA ALA A 187 41.49 -0.70 10.37
C ALA A 187 42.50 0.38 10.77
N ILE A 188 42.09 1.38 11.58
CA ILE A 188 42.94 2.50 11.99
C ILE A 188 43.86 2.12 13.16
N LEU A 189 43.31 1.48 14.19
CA LEU A 189 44.05 1.16 15.42
C LEU A 189 44.88 -0.12 15.28
N GLY A 190 44.50 -1.01 14.35
CA GLY A 190 45.11 -2.33 14.21
C GLY A 190 44.77 -3.26 15.39
N PRO A 191 45.19 -4.53 15.30
CA PRO A 191 45.04 -5.49 16.38
C PRO A 191 45.90 -5.10 17.59
N VAL A 192 45.26 -5.02 18.77
CA VAL A 192 45.97 -4.84 20.04
C VAL A 192 46.47 -6.20 20.50
N TYR A 193 47.78 -6.39 20.48
CA TYR A 193 48.42 -7.61 20.99
C TYR A 193 48.90 -7.45 22.44
N PHE A 194 49.18 -6.24 22.90
CA PHE A 194 49.68 -5.99 24.25
C PHE A 194 48.87 -4.88 24.90
N ASP A 195 48.51 -5.09 26.17
CA ASP A 195 47.79 -4.09 26.97
C ASP A 195 48.67 -2.84 27.15
N PRO A 196 48.16 -1.61 26.88
CA PRO A 196 48.87 -0.37 27.18
C PRO A 196 49.30 -0.21 28.64
N GLU A 197 48.62 -0.86 29.59
CA GLU A 197 48.99 -0.87 31.02
C GLU A 197 50.13 -1.85 31.35
N GLY A 198 50.62 -2.59 30.34
CA GLY A 198 51.73 -3.52 30.44
C GLY A 198 51.26 -4.96 30.65
N SER A 199 51.38 -5.79 29.60
CA SER A 199 51.20 -7.23 29.69
C SER A 199 52.49 -7.95 29.29
N LEU A 200 52.90 -8.95 30.09
CA LEU A 200 54.04 -9.83 29.77
C LEU A 200 53.73 -10.83 28.64
N PHE A 201 52.45 -11.01 28.28
CA PHE A 201 52.03 -11.98 27.27
C PHE A 201 51.10 -11.34 26.22
N PRO A 202 51.24 -11.71 24.93
CA PRO A 202 50.37 -11.20 23.89
C PRO A 202 48.95 -11.77 24.00
N VAL A 203 47.95 -10.92 23.79
CA VAL A 203 46.56 -11.31 23.57
C VAL A 203 46.40 -11.70 22.10
N TRP A 204 46.35 -13.00 21.85
CA TRP A 204 46.12 -13.52 20.49
C TRP A 204 44.68 -13.24 20.05
N GLN A 205 44.55 -12.65 18.87
CA GLN A 205 43.26 -12.40 18.25
C GLN A 205 42.59 -13.73 17.88
N ILE A 206 41.39 -13.97 18.38
CA ILE A 206 40.62 -15.18 18.08
C ILE A 206 39.91 -14.99 16.75
N SER A 207 40.23 -15.83 15.76
CA SER A 207 39.51 -15.83 14.49
C SER A 207 38.06 -16.26 14.70
N THR A 208 37.11 -15.40 14.36
CA THR A 208 35.68 -15.70 14.37
C THR A 208 35.16 -16.10 12.99
N THR A 209 36.02 -16.35 12.00
CA THR A 209 35.64 -16.57 10.60
C THR A 209 34.57 -17.64 10.44
N THR A 210 34.71 -18.80 11.08
CA THR A 210 33.70 -19.86 11.01
C THR A 210 32.35 -19.40 11.57
N ARG A 211 32.33 -18.69 12.70
CA ARG A 211 31.09 -18.18 13.31
C ARG A 211 30.43 -17.13 12.42
N THR A 212 31.22 -16.22 11.86
CA THR A 212 30.73 -15.19 10.93
C THR A 212 30.17 -15.82 9.66
N LEU A 213 30.86 -16.81 9.09
CA LEU A 213 30.40 -17.52 7.89
C LEU A 213 29.13 -18.33 8.17
N THR A 214 29.04 -19.02 9.30
CA THR A 214 27.83 -19.73 9.71
C THR A 214 26.65 -18.78 9.86
N LEU A 215 26.83 -17.65 10.57
CA LEU A 215 25.78 -16.64 10.72
C LEU A 215 25.34 -16.08 9.37
N TYR A 216 26.30 -15.80 8.47
CA TYR A 216 26.02 -15.34 7.11
C TYR A 216 25.21 -16.36 6.31
N LEU A 217 25.62 -17.64 6.29
CA LEU A 217 24.93 -18.71 5.55
C LEU A 217 23.53 -18.98 6.10
N VAL A 218 23.35 -18.97 7.43
CA VAL A 218 22.04 -19.11 8.06
C VAL A 218 21.14 -17.94 7.68
N THR A 219 21.67 -16.71 7.73
CA THR A 219 20.91 -15.50 7.36
C THR A 219 20.50 -15.54 5.89
N LEU A 220 21.42 -15.89 4.99
CA LEU A 220 21.15 -16.05 3.56
C LEU A 220 20.11 -17.15 3.30
N GLY A 221 20.22 -18.27 4.02
CA GLY A 221 19.25 -19.35 4.00
C GLY A 221 17.86 -18.87 4.41
N MET A 222 17.73 -18.12 5.51
CA MET A 222 16.45 -17.57 5.96
C MET A 222 15.83 -16.59 4.96
N LEU A 223 16.66 -15.79 4.27
CA LEU A 223 16.22 -14.82 3.26
C LEU A 223 15.78 -15.48 1.95
N LEU A 224 16.51 -16.50 1.48
CA LEU A 224 16.30 -17.09 0.15
C LEU A 224 15.45 -18.37 0.17
N ALA A 225 15.43 -19.12 1.26
CA ALA A 225 14.71 -20.39 1.35
C ALA A 225 13.22 -20.25 0.98
N PRO A 226 12.47 -19.23 1.44
CA PRO A 226 11.07 -19.09 1.04
C PRO A 226 10.90 -18.94 -0.48
N LYS A 227 11.77 -18.15 -1.14
CA LYS A 227 11.72 -17.97 -2.60
C LYS A 227 12.02 -19.29 -3.33
N LEU A 228 13.03 -20.03 -2.86
CA LEU A 228 13.39 -21.33 -3.44
C LEU A 228 12.26 -22.36 -3.27
N LEU A 229 11.69 -22.44 -2.07
CA LEU A 229 10.57 -23.34 -1.77
C LEU A 229 9.35 -23.02 -2.62
N ALA A 230 9.05 -21.74 -2.85
CA ALA A 230 7.97 -21.33 -3.72
C ALA A 230 8.19 -21.81 -5.16
N VAL A 231 9.41 -21.65 -5.70
CA VAL A 231 9.75 -22.15 -7.05
C VAL A 231 9.63 -23.68 -7.13
N VAL A 232 10.11 -24.40 -6.11
CA VAL A 232 9.97 -25.87 -6.01
C VAL A 232 8.49 -26.27 -5.96
N ALA A 233 7.66 -25.55 -5.20
CA ALA A 233 6.22 -25.81 -5.14
C ALA A 233 5.51 -25.57 -6.48
N GLN A 234 5.91 -24.53 -7.24
CA GLN A 234 5.40 -24.31 -8.60
C GLN A 234 5.83 -25.43 -9.56
N ALA A 235 7.05 -25.94 -9.43
CA ALA A 235 7.55 -27.06 -10.20
C ALA A 235 6.80 -28.36 -9.88
N ALA A 236 6.66 -28.69 -8.59
CA ALA A 236 5.98 -29.89 -8.12
C ALA A 236 4.48 -29.92 -8.47
N SER A 237 3.84 -28.75 -8.55
CA SER A 237 2.43 -28.64 -8.94
C SER A 237 2.20 -28.66 -10.45
N GLY A 238 3.24 -28.76 -11.27
CA GLY A 238 3.13 -28.73 -12.74
C GLY A 238 2.69 -27.38 -13.31
N LYS A 239 2.74 -26.30 -12.50
CA LYS A 239 2.23 -24.96 -12.86
C LYS A 239 3.28 -24.07 -13.53
N LEU A 240 4.47 -24.59 -13.86
CA LEU A 240 5.56 -23.82 -14.46
C LEU A 240 5.19 -23.13 -15.77
N SER A 241 4.36 -23.76 -16.60
CA SER A 241 3.87 -23.18 -17.85
C SER A 241 3.07 -21.89 -17.63
N ARG A 242 2.43 -21.74 -16.47
CA ARG A 242 1.68 -20.53 -16.06
C ARG A 242 2.58 -19.32 -15.75
N PHE A 243 3.90 -19.52 -15.71
CA PHE A 243 4.90 -18.48 -15.52
C PHE A 243 5.87 -18.38 -16.71
N GLY A 244 5.48 -18.88 -17.90
CA GLY A 244 6.33 -18.87 -19.10
C GLY A 244 7.35 -20.02 -19.17
N GLY A 245 7.22 -21.03 -18.30
CA GLY A 245 8.10 -22.21 -18.26
C GLY A 245 9.29 -22.07 -17.31
N ALA A 246 10.01 -23.19 -17.08
CA ALA A 246 11.06 -23.28 -16.07
C ALA A 246 12.18 -22.24 -16.26
N GLY A 247 12.70 -22.08 -17.48
CA GLY A 247 13.80 -21.14 -17.75
C GLY A 247 13.41 -19.68 -17.53
N ARG A 248 12.21 -19.28 -17.98
CA ARG A 248 11.70 -17.91 -17.80
C ARG A 248 11.33 -17.61 -16.36
N LEU A 249 10.77 -18.59 -15.64
CA LEU A 249 10.53 -18.48 -14.21
C LEU A 249 11.85 -18.27 -13.45
N THR A 250 12.87 -19.10 -13.68
CA THR A 250 14.17 -18.97 -13.02
C THR A 250 14.83 -17.62 -13.33
N ALA A 251 14.83 -17.18 -14.59
CA ALA A 251 15.33 -15.85 -14.96
C ALA A 251 14.56 -14.73 -14.24
N SER A 252 13.24 -14.84 -14.17
CA SER A 252 12.39 -13.85 -13.47
C SER A 252 12.66 -13.82 -11.97
N VAL A 253 12.87 -14.98 -11.32
CA VAL A 253 13.22 -15.07 -9.90
C VAL A 253 14.58 -14.43 -9.63
N LEU A 254 15.59 -14.70 -10.47
CA LEU A 254 16.93 -14.13 -10.31
C LEU A 254 16.93 -12.61 -10.51
N LEU A 255 16.26 -12.11 -11.55
CA LEU A 255 16.15 -10.69 -11.82
C LEU A 255 15.32 -9.96 -10.77
N GLU A 256 14.23 -10.57 -10.28
CA GLU A 256 13.46 -10.04 -9.15
C GLU A 256 14.31 -10.01 -7.89
N ALA A 257 15.08 -11.06 -7.58
CA ALA A 257 15.93 -11.10 -6.41
C ALA A 257 17.02 -10.02 -6.45
N LEU A 258 17.64 -9.82 -7.62
CA LEU A 258 18.59 -8.73 -7.85
C LEU A 258 17.93 -7.36 -7.67
N PHE A 259 16.74 -7.16 -8.23
CA PHE A 259 15.98 -5.92 -8.08
C PHE A 259 15.62 -5.65 -6.62
N SER A 260 15.09 -6.64 -5.92
CA SER A 260 14.71 -6.56 -4.51
C SER A 260 15.91 -6.30 -3.58
N MET A 261 17.06 -6.91 -3.88
CA MET A 261 18.32 -6.64 -3.18
C MET A 261 18.76 -5.18 -3.32
N LEU A 262 18.69 -4.61 -4.52
CA LEU A 262 19.02 -3.19 -4.76
C LEU A 262 17.97 -2.24 -4.17
N LEU A 263 16.71 -2.68 -4.11
CA LEU A 263 15.60 -1.90 -3.59
C LEU A 263 15.62 -1.79 -2.06
N ALA A 264 16.03 -2.86 -1.36
CA ALA A 264 16.01 -2.93 0.10
C ALA A 264 16.71 -1.75 0.80
N PRO A 265 17.96 -1.36 0.45
CA PRO A 265 18.62 -0.18 1.03
C PRO A 265 17.88 1.13 0.78
N ILE A 266 17.27 1.28 -0.39
CA ILE A 266 16.50 2.48 -0.77
C ILE A 266 15.27 2.60 0.14
N MET A 267 14.53 1.49 0.29
CA MET A 267 13.37 1.42 1.16
C MET A 267 13.76 1.62 2.63
N ALA A 268 14.88 1.07 3.09
CA ALA A 268 15.36 1.26 4.45
C ALA A 268 15.59 2.74 4.77
N VAL A 269 16.21 3.50 3.86
CA VAL A 269 16.40 4.95 4.03
C VAL A 269 15.06 5.70 4.01
N LEU A 270 14.16 5.36 3.10
CA LEU A 270 12.84 5.99 3.01
C LEU A 270 11.99 5.73 4.26
N GLN A 271 11.90 4.49 4.71
CA GLN A 271 11.16 4.09 5.91
C GLN A 271 11.77 4.72 7.16
N THR A 272 13.10 4.78 7.27
CA THR A 272 13.77 5.50 8.36
C THR A 272 13.37 6.97 8.39
N ARG A 273 13.35 7.64 7.22
CA ARG A 273 12.86 9.03 7.13
C ARG A 273 11.39 9.15 7.52
N PHE A 274 10.55 8.18 7.17
CA PHE A 274 9.13 8.17 7.56
C PHE A 274 8.98 8.04 9.07
N VAL A 275 9.62 7.06 9.68
CA VAL A 275 9.63 6.84 11.13
C VAL A 275 10.08 8.10 11.85
N MET A 276 11.25 8.65 11.50
CA MET A 276 11.77 9.86 12.13
C MET A 276 10.84 11.07 11.95
N SER A 277 10.24 11.22 10.77
CA SER A 277 9.27 12.29 10.49
C SER A 277 7.99 12.15 11.33
N ILE A 278 7.49 10.94 11.51
CA ILE A 278 6.27 10.65 12.27
C ILE A 278 6.52 10.87 13.76
N LEU A 279 7.65 10.37 14.28
CA LEU A 279 8.05 10.58 15.68
C LEU A 279 8.31 12.07 15.98
N ALA A 280 8.79 12.83 14.99
CA ALA A 280 8.94 14.29 15.09
C ALA A 280 7.62 15.09 14.92
N GLY A 281 6.46 14.41 14.84
CA GLY A 281 5.14 15.07 14.82
C GLY A 281 4.70 15.62 13.46
N ARG A 282 5.38 15.28 12.36
CA ARG A 282 4.99 15.80 11.03
C ARG A 282 3.85 14.99 10.43
N LYS A 283 2.72 15.66 10.17
CA LYS A 283 1.52 15.08 9.56
C LYS A 283 1.76 14.67 8.09
N ILE A 284 1.07 13.62 7.66
CA ILE A 284 0.94 13.23 6.25
C ILE A 284 -0.33 13.86 5.67
N THR A 285 -0.20 14.64 4.61
CA THR A 285 -1.35 15.14 3.85
C THR A 285 -1.84 14.07 2.88
N TRP A 286 -3.14 13.80 2.88
CA TRP A 286 -3.77 12.83 1.99
C TRP A 286 -3.82 13.40 0.56
N ALA A 287 -2.94 12.91 -0.32
CA ALA A 287 -2.96 13.25 -1.74
C ALA A 287 -3.62 12.12 -2.54
N ALA A 288 -4.32 12.47 -3.62
CA ALA A 288 -4.94 11.48 -4.50
C ALA A 288 -3.86 10.54 -5.06
N GLN A 289 -4.08 9.23 -4.95
CA GLN A 289 -3.17 8.22 -5.45
C GLN A 289 -3.17 8.23 -6.98
N GLN A 290 -1.99 8.32 -7.59
CA GLN A 290 -1.85 8.15 -9.04
C GLN A 290 -2.06 6.68 -9.39
N ARG A 291 -3.12 6.39 -10.15
CA ARG A 291 -3.49 5.02 -10.56
C ARG A 291 -3.01 4.65 -11.96
N LYS A 292 -2.70 5.66 -12.79
CA LYS A 292 -2.18 5.48 -14.15
C LYS A 292 -0.67 5.26 -14.11
N ASP A 293 -0.22 4.38 -14.98
CA ASP A 293 1.19 4.09 -15.19
C ASP A 293 1.85 5.31 -15.85
N ALA A 294 2.62 6.08 -15.07
CA ALA A 294 3.32 7.26 -15.53
C ALA A 294 4.81 7.14 -15.20
N THR A 295 5.65 7.52 -16.15
CA THR A 295 7.11 7.48 -16.00
C THR A 295 7.55 8.53 -14.98
N THR A 296 8.46 8.12 -14.08
CA THR A 296 9.09 9.05 -13.14
C THR A 296 10.04 9.98 -13.88
N THR A 297 9.88 11.29 -13.69
CA THR A 297 10.78 12.29 -14.27
C THR A 297 12.13 12.30 -13.55
N LEU A 298 13.19 12.75 -14.22
CA LEU A 298 14.51 12.89 -13.58
C LEU A 298 14.46 13.85 -12.38
N SER A 299 13.70 14.94 -12.50
CA SER A 299 13.52 15.92 -11.41
C SER A 299 12.87 15.26 -10.18
N ASP A 300 11.80 14.48 -10.39
CA ASP A 300 11.14 13.77 -9.30
C ASP A 300 12.05 12.72 -8.66
N ALA A 301 12.80 11.97 -9.48
CA ALA A 301 13.74 10.97 -9.00
C ALA A 301 14.87 11.60 -8.17
N VAL A 302 15.49 12.70 -8.64
CA VAL A 302 16.54 13.41 -7.91
C VAL A 302 16.00 14.00 -6.61
N ARG A 303 14.82 14.62 -6.64
CA ARG A 303 14.19 15.19 -5.44
C ARG A 303 13.89 14.13 -4.37
N ARG A 304 13.53 12.91 -4.77
CA ARG A 304 13.18 11.82 -3.83
C ARG A 304 14.38 10.99 -3.39
N HIS A 305 15.32 10.73 -4.29
CA HIS A 305 16.39 9.76 -4.09
C HIS A 305 17.80 10.38 -4.02
N GLY A 306 17.96 11.67 -4.34
CA GLY A 306 19.26 12.35 -4.34
C GLY A 306 20.01 12.25 -3.00
N GLY A 307 19.29 12.34 -1.88
CA GLY A 307 19.88 12.11 -0.56
C GLY A 307 20.39 10.68 -0.34
N SER A 308 19.68 9.68 -0.87
CA SER A 308 20.11 8.27 -0.80
C SER A 308 21.33 8.02 -1.68
N THR A 309 21.35 8.55 -2.91
CA THR A 309 22.53 8.46 -3.80
C THR A 309 23.73 9.16 -3.18
N ALA A 310 23.58 10.37 -2.65
CA ALA A 310 24.68 11.09 -1.99
C ALA A 310 25.20 10.31 -0.77
N LEU A 311 24.31 9.76 0.05
CA LEU A 311 24.69 8.90 1.18
C LEU A 311 25.49 7.68 0.71
N GLY A 312 25.04 6.99 -0.34
CA GLY A 312 25.75 5.84 -0.90
C GLY A 312 27.15 6.19 -1.44
N ILE A 313 27.29 7.32 -2.12
CA ILE A 313 28.57 7.79 -2.66
C ILE A 313 29.54 8.15 -1.53
N VAL A 314 29.10 8.96 -0.55
CA VAL A 314 29.95 9.40 0.57
C VAL A 314 30.34 8.21 1.45
N TRP A 315 29.38 7.37 1.83
CA TRP A 315 29.65 6.17 2.62
C TRP A 315 30.59 5.21 1.87
N GLY A 316 30.34 4.98 0.58
CA GLY A 316 31.21 4.16 -0.26
C GLY A 316 32.63 4.70 -0.37
N ALA A 317 32.80 6.01 -0.56
CA ALA A 317 34.12 6.64 -0.62
C ALA A 317 34.91 6.51 0.70
N VAL A 318 34.22 6.70 1.84
CA VAL A 318 34.83 6.50 3.17
C VAL A 318 35.21 5.03 3.36
N ALA A 319 34.30 4.09 3.08
CA ALA A 319 34.57 2.67 3.20
C ALA A 319 35.73 2.23 2.30
N TYR A 320 35.77 2.68 1.04
CA TYR A 320 36.86 2.35 0.12
C TYR A 320 38.22 2.90 0.58
N ARG A 321 38.24 4.13 1.10
CA ARG A 321 39.48 4.81 1.51
C ARG A 321 40.11 4.24 2.78
N TYR A 322 39.30 3.82 3.74
CA TYR A 322 39.74 3.42 5.08
C TYR A 322 39.58 1.92 5.35
N MET A 323 38.68 1.23 4.63
CA MET A 323 38.30 -0.17 4.90
C MET A 323 38.04 -0.96 3.58
N PRO A 324 39.04 -1.07 2.68
CA PRO A 324 38.83 -1.60 1.33
C PRO A 324 38.30 -3.05 1.30
N GLU A 325 38.67 -3.89 2.28
CA GLU A 325 38.12 -5.25 2.37
C GLU A 325 36.62 -5.23 2.74
N PHE A 326 36.23 -4.39 3.71
CA PHE A 326 34.84 -4.23 4.13
C PHE A 326 33.96 -3.56 3.07
N PHE A 327 34.54 -2.67 2.25
CA PHE A 327 33.84 -2.02 1.14
C PHE A 327 33.16 -3.02 0.22
N TRP A 328 33.84 -4.10 -0.17
CA TRP A 328 33.28 -5.11 -1.06
C TRP A 328 32.07 -5.83 -0.46
N TRP A 329 32.09 -6.08 0.85
CA TRP A 329 30.95 -6.65 1.57
C TRP A 329 29.76 -5.68 1.68
N LEU A 330 30.02 -4.37 1.72
CA LEU A 330 28.98 -3.34 1.71
C LEU A 330 28.38 -3.08 0.32
N THR A 331 28.98 -3.60 -0.76
CA THR A 331 28.56 -3.26 -2.12
C THR A 331 27.09 -3.51 -2.45
N PRO A 332 26.39 -4.57 -1.97
CA PRO A 332 24.96 -4.72 -2.26
C PRO A 332 24.13 -3.57 -1.69
N VAL A 333 24.52 -3.06 -0.52
CA VAL A 333 23.88 -1.91 0.12
C VAL A 333 24.21 -0.62 -0.62
N LEU A 334 25.50 -0.37 -0.86
CA LEU A 334 26.00 0.83 -1.52
C LEU A 334 25.47 0.94 -2.95
N ALA A 335 25.45 -0.16 -3.70
CA ALA A 335 24.94 -0.21 -5.07
C ALA A 335 23.46 0.20 -5.13
N GLY A 336 22.62 -0.33 -4.22
CA GLY A 336 21.22 0.07 -4.13
C GLY A 336 21.04 1.58 -3.87
N LEU A 337 21.84 2.14 -2.95
CA LEU A 337 21.80 3.57 -2.63
C LEU A 337 22.27 4.44 -3.80
N VAL A 338 23.45 4.15 -4.36
CA VAL A 338 24.04 4.89 -5.48
C VAL A 338 23.10 4.85 -6.70
N LEU A 339 22.58 3.67 -7.04
CA LEU A 339 21.71 3.46 -8.20
C LEU A 339 20.24 3.85 -7.93
N SER A 340 19.91 4.46 -6.80
CA SER A 340 18.52 4.74 -6.44
C SER A 340 17.77 5.62 -7.46
N ILE A 341 18.43 6.65 -8.02
CA ILE A 341 17.86 7.49 -9.09
C ILE A 341 17.62 6.69 -10.38
N PRO A 342 18.63 6.06 -11.02
CA PRO A 342 18.40 5.32 -12.26
C PRO A 342 17.45 4.14 -12.06
N LEU A 343 17.50 3.45 -10.92
CA LEU A 343 16.58 2.35 -10.61
C LEU A 343 15.13 2.85 -10.54
N SER A 344 14.87 3.99 -9.90
CA SER A 344 13.52 4.58 -9.86
C SER A 344 13.00 4.96 -11.25
N ILE A 345 13.85 5.53 -12.11
CA ILE A 345 13.46 5.95 -13.46
C ILE A 345 13.21 4.73 -14.34
N LEU A 346 14.18 3.80 -14.42
CA LEU A 346 14.09 2.62 -15.28
C LEU A 346 12.94 1.70 -14.87
N SER A 347 12.74 1.50 -13.56
CA SER A 347 11.64 0.64 -13.10
C SER A 347 10.26 1.28 -13.28
N SER A 348 10.16 2.62 -13.34
CA SER A 348 8.89 3.31 -13.59
C SER A 348 8.39 3.25 -15.04
N ARG A 349 9.20 2.74 -15.97
CA ARG A 349 8.92 2.79 -17.41
C ARG A 349 7.98 1.66 -17.88
N PRO A 350 6.82 1.98 -18.49
CA PRO A 350 5.92 0.97 -19.08
C PRO A 350 6.49 0.27 -20.31
N ASP A 351 7.29 0.97 -21.12
CA ASP A 351 7.96 0.42 -22.31
C ASP A 351 8.90 -0.74 -21.94
N ILE A 352 9.72 -0.56 -20.90
CA ILE A 352 10.63 -1.60 -20.41
C ILE A 352 9.83 -2.77 -19.82
N GLY A 353 8.75 -2.51 -19.08
CA GLY A 353 7.92 -3.57 -18.53
C GLY A 353 7.17 -4.37 -19.61
N ARG A 354 6.65 -3.72 -20.66
CA ARG A 354 6.07 -4.40 -21.83
C ARG A 354 7.11 -5.21 -22.59
N ALA A 355 8.34 -4.72 -22.74
CA ALA A 355 9.44 -5.49 -23.34
C ALA A 355 9.78 -6.72 -22.50
N ALA A 356 9.84 -6.60 -21.17
CA ALA A 356 10.05 -7.73 -20.27
C ALA A 356 8.94 -8.79 -20.43
N ARG A 357 7.67 -8.35 -20.52
CA ARG A 357 6.53 -9.25 -20.81
C ARG A 357 6.68 -9.97 -22.15
N ALA A 358 7.07 -9.25 -23.21
CA ALA A 358 7.27 -9.81 -24.54
C ALA A 358 8.40 -10.86 -24.56
N LEU A 359 9.42 -10.69 -23.71
CA LEU A 359 10.48 -11.69 -23.48
C LEU A 359 10.05 -12.86 -22.57
N GLY A 360 8.79 -12.88 -22.12
CA GLY A 360 8.27 -13.88 -21.19
C GLY A 360 8.78 -13.76 -19.75
N LEU A 361 9.30 -12.59 -19.36
CA LEU A 361 9.79 -12.32 -18.01
C LEU A 361 8.69 -11.70 -17.15
N PHE A 362 8.72 -12.03 -15.85
CA PHE A 362 7.76 -11.55 -14.84
C PHE A 362 6.30 -11.81 -15.23
N LEU A 363 6.02 -12.97 -15.85
CA LEU A 363 4.66 -13.39 -16.18
C LEU A 363 3.97 -13.92 -14.93
N ILE A 364 2.67 -13.67 -14.81
CA ILE A 364 1.78 -14.31 -13.83
C ILE A 364 0.72 -15.16 -14.55
N PRO A 365 0.09 -16.12 -13.86
CA PRO A 365 -0.96 -16.95 -14.44
C PRO A 365 -2.08 -16.13 -15.10
N GLU A 366 -2.50 -15.03 -14.47
CA GLU A 366 -3.57 -14.14 -14.92
C GLU A 366 -3.25 -13.38 -16.22
N GLU A 367 -1.99 -13.39 -16.66
CA GLU A 367 -1.59 -12.79 -17.95
C GLU A 367 -1.55 -13.80 -19.10
N ILE A 368 -1.48 -15.10 -18.78
CA ILE A 368 -1.45 -16.19 -19.75
C ILE A 368 -2.86 -16.72 -19.99
N ASP A 369 -3.62 -16.92 -18.91
CA ASP A 369 -5.01 -17.37 -18.93
C ASP A 369 -5.84 -16.38 -18.09
N PRO A 370 -6.23 -15.23 -18.67
CA PRO A 370 -6.87 -14.17 -17.92
C PRO A 370 -8.27 -14.61 -17.46
N PRO A 371 -8.60 -14.48 -16.16
CA PRO A 371 -9.94 -14.78 -15.67
C PRO A 371 -10.95 -13.80 -16.28
N GLN A 372 -12.17 -14.28 -16.54
CA GLN A 372 -13.23 -13.51 -17.22
C GLN A 372 -13.49 -12.11 -16.63
N VAL A 373 -13.32 -11.94 -15.31
CA VAL A 373 -13.49 -10.63 -14.67
C VAL A 373 -12.44 -9.62 -15.14
N LEU A 374 -11.19 -10.04 -15.36
CA LEU A 374 -10.13 -9.19 -15.87
C LEU A 374 -10.28 -8.95 -17.37
N GLU A 375 -10.75 -9.93 -18.14
CA GLU A 375 -11.07 -9.73 -19.57
C GLU A 375 -12.18 -8.70 -19.80
N ARG A 376 -13.21 -8.71 -18.94
CA ARG A 376 -14.34 -7.78 -19.03
C ARG A 376 -14.03 -6.40 -18.46
N LEU A 377 -13.04 -6.28 -17.59
CA LEU A 377 -12.73 -5.04 -16.86
C LEU A 377 -12.45 -3.84 -17.78
N PRO A 378 -11.65 -3.95 -18.88
CA PRO A 378 -11.43 -2.83 -19.80
C PRO A 378 -12.74 -2.28 -20.39
N ARG A 379 -13.66 -3.16 -20.79
CA ARG A 379 -14.96 -2.77 -21.34
C ARG A 379 -15.80 -2.00 -20.33
N PHE A 380 -15.87 -2.49 -19.09
CA PHE A 380 -16.61 -1.79 -18.02
C PHE A 380 -15.95 -0.47 -17.62
N ARG A 381 -14.62 -0.40 -17.59
CA ARG A 381 -13.90 0.85 -17.34
C ARG A 381 -14.15 1.88 -18.43
N ALA A 382 -14.11 1.49 -19.70
CA ALA A 382 -14.41 2.39 -20.81
C ALA A 382 -15.83 2.95 -20.70
N ALA A 383 -16.82 2.09 -20.41
CA ALA A 383 -18.21 2.52 -20.19
C ALA A 383 -18.35 3.49 -19.00
N LEU A 384 -17.68 3.23 -17.88
CA LEU A 384 -17.67 4.12 -16.72
C LEU A 384 -16.97 5.45 -16.99
N HIS A 385 -15.87 5.44 -17.75
CA HIS A 385 -15.17 6.66 -18.15
C HIS A 385 -16.05 7.53 -19.05
N ALA A 386 -16.69 6.94 -20.06
CA ALA A 386 -17.66 7.63 -20.91
C ALA A 386 -18.85 8.20 -20.11
N GLN A 387 -19.28 7.55 -19.02
CA GLN A 387 -20.28 8.12 -18.12
C GLN A 387 -19.73 9.28 -17.27
N ARG A 388 -18.47 9.21 -16.82
CA ARG A 388 -17.83 10.26 -16.01
C ARG A 388 -17.56 11.54 -16.78
N GLU A 389 -17.33 11.45 -18.09
CA GLU A 389 -17.12 12.61 -18.95
C GLU A 389 -18.41 13.40 -19.23
N ARG A 390 -19.58 12.90 -18.79
CA ARG A 390 -20.90 13.55 -18.95
C ARG A 390 -21.24 14.61 -17.89
N GLY A 391 -20.29 15.05 -17.07
CA GLY A 391 -20.50 16.17 -16.13
C GLY A 391 -19.96 15.94 -14.72
N SER A 392 -20.11 16.95 -13.86
CA SER A 392 -19.68 16.87 -12.46
C SER A 392 -20.55 15.92 -11.63
N GLY A 393 -20.05 15.46 -10.48
CA GLY A 393 -20.80 14.55 -9.60
C GLY A 393 -22.14 15.11 -9.14
N LEU A 394 -22.22 16.42 -8.92
CA LEU A 394 -23.45 17.12 -8.58
C LEU A 394 -24.41 17.17 -9.78
N GLU A 395 -23.93 17.47 -10.99
CA GLU A 395 -24.76 17.43 -12.21
C GLU A 395 -25.40 16.05 -12.41
N ARG A 396 -24.64 14.97 -12.20
CA ARG A 396 -25.19 13.62 -12.29
C ARG A 396 -26.34 13.40 -11.30
N LEU A 397 -26.20 13.87 -10.06
CA LEU A 397 -27.27 13.74 -9.05
C LEU A 397 -28.48 14.63 -9.37
N LEU A 398 -28.30 15.73 -10.08
CA LEU A 398 -29.41 16.58 -10.51
C LEU A 398 -30.15 15.95 -11.71
N LEU A 399 -29.42 15.37 -12.67
CA LEU A 399 -29.95 14.89 -13.95
C LEU A 399 -30.42 13.41 -13.95
N ASP A 400 -29.84 12.55 -13.11
CA ASP A 400 -30.14 11.12 -13.06
C ASP A 400 -30.93 10.80 -11.77
N PRO A 401 -32.26 10.60 -11.85
CA PRO A 401 -33.10 10.32 -10.69
C PRO A 401 -32.68 9.05 -9.94
N GLN A 402 -32.17 8.04 -10.65
CA GLN A 402 -31.73 6.79 -10.04
C GLN A 402 -30.43 6.99 -9.25
N ALA A 403 -29.46 7.70 -9.82
CA ALA A 403 -28.25 8.06 -9.11
C ALA A 403 -28.54 8.95 -7.89
N ARG A 404 -29.49 9.89 -8.02
CA ARG A 404 -29.95 10.73 -6.92
C ARG A 404 -30.55 9.91 -5.80
N GLN A 405 -31.49 9.01 -6.11
CA GLN A 405 -32.14 8.19 -5.12
C GLN A 405 -31.13 7.35 -4.34
N ILE A 406 -30.22 6.64 -5.03
CA ILE A 406 -29.18 5.85 -4.39
C ILE A 406 -28.30 6.72 -3.48
N HIS A 407 -27.91 7.91 -3.95
CA HIS A 407 -27.11 8.84 -3.15
C HIS A 407 -27.84 9.30 -1.89
N LEU A 408 -29.11 9.67 -2.02
CA LEU A 408 -29.95 10.11 -0.90
C LEU A 408 -30.19 8.98 0.12
N GLU A 409 -30.32 7.73 -0.32
CA GLU A 409 -30.42 6.56 0.57
C GLU A 409 -29.11 6.28 1.33
N LEU A 410 -27.96 6.72 0.80
CA LEU A 410 -26.64 6.56 1.43
C LEU A 410 -26.24 7.73 2.34
N LEU A 411 -27.00 8.84 2.33
CA LEU A 411 -26.73 9.96 3.22
C LEU A 411 -27.00 9.56 4.67
N PRO A 412 -26.14 9.96 5.63
CA PRO A 412 -26.43 9.80 7.04
C PRO A 412 -27.69 10.60 7.40
N ASP A 413 -28.35 10.20 8.49
CA ASP A 413 -29.43 11.01 9.06
C ASP A 413 -28.92 12.44 9.31
N ALA A 414 -29.78 13.42 9.03
CA ALA A 414 -29.42 14.82 9.10
C ALA A 414 -28.84 15.17 10.49
N ALA A 415 -27.74 15.92 10.49
CA ALA A 415 -27.19 16.50 11.71
C ALA A 415 -28.19 17.50 12.33
N GLU A 416 -27.95 17.89 13.58
CA GLU A 416 -28.78 18.87 14.32
C GLU A 416 -29.21 20.07 13.47
N ASP A 417 -30.49 20.45 13.58
CA ASP A 417 -31.14 21.51 12.79
C ASP A 417 -30.63 22.91 13.20
N ASP A 418 -29.44 23.31 12.72
CA ASP A 418 -28.89 24.66 12.89
C ASP A 418 -29.51 25.65 11.88
N PRO A 419 -30.22 26.70 12.35
CA PRO A 419 -30.76 27.75 11.47
C PRO A 419 -29.72 28.43 10.58
N LEU A 420 -28.49 28.67 11.07
CA LEU A 420 -27.45 29.32 10.28
C LEU A 420 -26.99 28.44 9.12
N HIS A 421 -26.84 27.14 9.38
CA HIS A 421 -26.52 26.16 8.35
C HIS A 421 -27.60 26.09 7.26
N ARG A 422 -28.88 26.09 7.65
CA ARG A 422 -30.00 26.13 6.67
C ARG A 422 -29.98 27.37 5.80
N HIS A 423 -29.74 28.56 6.37
CA HIS A 423 -29.65 29.79 5.58
C HIS A 423 -28.48 29.77 4.61
N HIS A 424 -27.33 29.23 5.04
CA HIS A 424 -26.17 29.03 4.18
C HIS A 424 -26.49 28.10 3.00
N LEU A 425 -27.08 26.92 3.26
CA LEU A 425 -27.49 25.98 2.21
C LEU A 425 -28.53 26.58 1.25
N THR A 426 -29.47 27.36 1.77
CA THR A 426 -30.43 28.13 0.95
C THR A 426 -29.71 29.12 0.04
N GLY A 427 -28.68 29.79 0.54
CA GLY A 427 -27.81 30.67 -0.25
C GLY A 427 -27.06 29.93 -1.35
N LEU A 428 -26.56 28.72 -1.08
CA LEU A 428 -25.92 27.86 -2.09
C LEU A 428 -26.91 27.44 -3.19
N ARG A 429 -28.16 27.09 -2.81
CA ARG A 429 -29.22 26.77 -3.78
C ARG A 429 -29.51 27.95 -4.70
N LEU A 430 -29.67 29.16 -4.13
CA LEU A 430 -29.87 30.38 -4.91
C LEU A 430 -28.69 30.69 -5.83
N LYS A 431 -27.46 30.53 -5.32
CA LYS A 431 -26.23 30.71 -6.11
C LYS A 431 -26.19 29.76 -7.31
N ALA A 432 -26.49 28.47 -7.09
CA ALA A 432 -26.54 27.46 -8.14
C ALA A 432 -27.63 27.76 -9.19
N ARG A 433 -28.80 28.21 -8.74
CA ARG A 433 -29.92 28.56 -9.62
C ARG A 433 -29.63 29.81 -10.48
N LEU A 434 -29.06 30.85 -9.88
CA LEU A 434 -28.84 32.14 -10.57
C LEU A 434 -27.57 32.18 -11.42
N ARG A 435 -26.51 31.47 -11.01
CA ARG A 435 -25.18 31.53 -11.66
C ARG A 435 -24.75 30.19 -12.27
N GLY A 436 -25.62 29.18 -12.22
CA GLY A 436 -25.31 27.82 -12.64
C GLY A 436 -24.57 27.02 -11.56
N VAL A 437 -24.64 25.69 -11.68
CA VAL A 437 -23.98 24.74 -10.78
C VAL A 437 -22.46 24.92 -10.80
N ASP A 438 -21.90 25.42 -11.91
CA ASP A 438 -20.47 25.64 -12.03
C ASP A 438 -19.90 26.76 -11.17
N ALA A 439 -20.75 27.72 -10.75
CA ALA A 439 -20.37 28.78 -9.84
C ALA A 439 -20.11 28.27 -8.40
N LEU A 440 -20.52 27.05 -8.07
CA LEU A 440 -20.24 26.42 -6.78
C LEU A 440 -18.79 25.91 -6.75
N THR A 441 -18.06 26.30 -5.72
CA THR A 441 -16.74 25.75 -5.40
C THR A 441 -16.84 24.27 -5.04
N ARG A 442 -15.72 23.54 -5.07
CA ARG A 442 -15.70 22.11 -4.71
C ARG A 442 -16.26 21.84 -3.31
N LYS A 443 -16.03 22.74 -2.36
CA LYS A 443 -16.55 22.63 -0.98
C LYS A 443 -18.07 22.81 -0.96
N GLU A 444 -18.57 23.86 -1.60
CA GLU A 444 -20.00 24.15 -1.69
C GLU A 444 -20.77 23.05 -2.43
N ARG A 445 -20.22 22.50 -3.53
CA ARG A 445 -20.83 21.33 -4.20
C ARG A 445 -20.95 20.14 -3.26
N MET A 446 -19.95 19.91 -2.41
CA MET A 446 -20.00 18.83 -1.41
C MET A 446 -21.08 19.09 -0.36
N GLU A 447 -21.19 20.31 0.14
CA GLU A 447 -22.22 20.70 1.12
C GLU A 447 -23.63 20.50 0.54
N VAL A 448 -23.87 20.90 -0.71
CA VAL A 448 -25.15 20.65 -1.40
C VAL A 448 -25.43 19.16 -1.55
N MET A 449 -24.43 18.36 -1.94
CA MET A 449 -24.62 16.91 -2.08
C MET A 449 -24.87 16.21 -0.74
N LEU A 450 -24.36 16.75 0.37
CA LEU A 450 -24.53 16.14 1.69
C LEU A 450 -25.86 16.48 2.36
N ASP A 451 -26.59 17.49 1.88
CA ASP A 451 -27.90 17.87 2.40
C ASP A 451 -29.03 17.35 1.50
N ARG A 452 -29.86 16.45 2.05
CA ARG A 452 -30.99 15.82 1.35
C ARG A 452 -31.93 16.87 0.77
N PHE A 453 -32.39 17.79 1.60
CA PHE A 453 -33.42 18.76 1.22
C PHE A 453 -32.92 19.70 0.12
N THR A 454 -31.70 20.21 0.27
CA THR A 454 -31.10 21.14 -0.70
C THR A 454 -30.88 20.45 -2.05
N LEU A 455 -30.40 19.20 -2.06
CA LEU A 455 -30.18 18.45 -3.29
C LEU A 455 -31.50 18.15 -4.02
N GLU A 456 -32.51 17.66 -3.30
CA GLU A 456 -33.84 17.37 -3.86
C GLU A 456 -34.52 18.64 -4.40
N ALA A 457 -34.50 19.72 -3.61
CA ALA A 457 -35.09 20.99 -4.00
C ALA A 457 -34.39 21.56 -5.24
N LEU A 458 -33.05 21.53 -5.28
CA LEU A 458 -32.30 22.00 -6.44
C LEU A 458 -32.56 21.14 -7.69
N ALA A 459 -32.67 19.81 -7.54
CA ALA A 459 -33.00 18.91 -8.64
C ALA A 459 -34.41 19.17 -9.18
N HIS A 460 -35.39 19.40 -8.30
CA HIS A 460 -36.75 19.73 -8.67
C HIS A 460 -36.85 21.10 -9.36
N GLU A 461 -36.20 22.13 -8.80
CA GLU A 461 -36.20 23.49 -9.36
C GLU A 461 -35.57 23.54 -10.76
N LEU A 462 -34.50 22.78 -10.99
CA LEU A 462 -33.84 22.72 -12.30
C LEU A 462 -34.59 21.83 -13.30
N GLY A 463 -35.22 20.73 -12.84
CA GLY A 463 -36.05 19.88 -13.70
C GLY A 463 -37.38 20.52 -14.11
N ALA A 464 -37.98 21.34 -13.24
CA ALA A 464 -39.20 22.09 -13.55
C ALA A 464 -38.97 23.20 -14.59
N ALA A 465 -37.73 23.71 -14.71
CA ALA A 465 -37.37 24.68 -15.74
C ALA A 465 -37.25 24.07 -17.16
N GLU A 466 -37.22 22.73 -17.29
CA GLU A 466 -37.20 22.03 -18.59
C GLU A 466 -38.59 21.66 -19.13
N GLN A 467 -39.66 21.79 -18.34
CA GLN A 467 -41.03 21.65 -18.85
C GLN A 467 -41.51 23.00 -19.37
N PRO A 468 -41.80 23.16 -20.69
CA PRO A 468 -42.25 24.43 -21.21
C PRO A 468 -43.68 24.69 -20.70
N ALA A 469 -43.79 25.47 -19.62
CA ALA A 469 -44.99 26.26 -19.38
C ALA A 469 -45.04 27.33 -20.48
N GLY A 470 -46.20 27.45 -21.12
CA GLY A 470 -46.41 28.29 -22.29
C GLY A 470 -45.98 29.75 -22.11
N GLU A 471 -45.58 30.33 -23.25
CA GLU A 471 -45.53 31.76 -23.57
C GLU A 471 -45.10 32.71 -22.45
N GLY A 472 -43.80 33.02 -22.42
CA GLY A 472 -43.26 34.17 -21.69
C GLY A 472 -41.76 34.04 -21.45
N GLU A 473 -40.98 34.93 -22.04
CA GLU A 473 -39.51 35.03 -21.99
C GLU A 473 -38.86 34.49 -20.69
N ALA A 474 -38.12 33.38 -20.81
CA ALA A 474 -37.12 32.96 -19.84
C ALA A 474 -35.84 32.53 -20.55
N VAL A 475 -34.73 33.13 -20.13
CA VAL A 475 -33.37 32.89 -20.63
C VAL A 475 -33.04 31.40 -20.59
N PRO A 476 -32.50 30.79 -21.67
CA PRO A 476 -32.23 29.35 -21.70
C PRO A 476 -31.07 29.00 -20.76
N LEU A 477 -31.35 28.34 -19.64
CA LEU A 477 -30.34 28.03 -18.61
C LEU A 477 -29.60 26.70 -18.81
N LEU A 478 -29.90 25.94 -19.89
CA LEU A 478 -29.31 24.61 -20.13
C LEU A 478 -28.96 24.29 -21.60
N THR A 479 -28.90 25.25 -22.52
CA THR A 479 -28.57 24.96 -23.93
C THR A 479 -27.09 24.64 -24.18
N ALA A 480 -26.23 24.68 -23.16
CA ALA A 480 -24.81 24.33 -23.29
C ALA A 480 -24.48 22.84 -22.98
N LEU A 481 -25.46 22.03 -22.56
CA LEU A 481 -25.20 20.65 -22.06
C LEU A 481 -25.70 19.52 -22.98
N ARG A 482 -25.95 19.79 -24.26
CA ARG A 482 -26.13 18.74 -25.28
C ARG A 482 -25.26 19.01 -26.51
N PRO A 483 -24.10 18.37 -26.67
CA PRO A 483 -23.65 17.97 -27.99
C PRO A 483 -24.40 16.70 -28.38
N SER A 484 -24.98 16.75 -29.57
CA SER A 484 -25.61 15.69 -30.35
C SER A 484 -24.87 14.34 -30.36
N LEU A 485 -25.65 13.26 -30.19
CA LEU A 485 -25.42 11.84 -30.58
C LEU A 485 -24.10 11.15 -30.18
#